data_AF-A0ABD3VXL1-F1
#
_entry.id   AF-A0ABD3VXL1-F1
#
_cell.length_a   1.000
_cell.length_b   1.000
_cell.length_c   1.000
_cell.angle_alpha   90.00
_cell.angle_beta   90.00
_cell.angle_gamma   90.00
#
_symmetry.space_group_name_H-M   'P 1'
#
loop_
_entity.id
_entity.type
_entity.pdbx_description
1 polymer ?
#
loop_
_entity_poly.entity_id
_entity_poly.type
_entity_poly.pdbx_seq_one_letter_code
_entity_poly.pdbx_strand_id
1 'polypeptide(L)'
;MVVNKENLTKREAYWIKKLGTISPFGLNLHEEVIDLIPFVITYNTKATLAAKLIREGFVRIQKDFPHIYNQTLITAYRKNKNLGDILIRNKIRR
;
A
#
# COMPACT_ATOMS: atom_id res chain seq x y z
N MET A 1 -25.34 38.33 -0.16
CA MET A 1 -25.56 37.40 -1.30
C MET A 1 -26.15 36.12 -0.76
N VAL A 2 -27.42 35.86 -1.05
CA VAL A 2 -28.10 34.63 -0.62
C VAL A 2 -27.55 33.49 -1.49
N VAL A 3 -26.83 32.55 -0.87
CA VAL A 3 -26.31 31.40 -1.59
C VAL A 3 -27.50 30.54 -2.02
N ASN A 4 -27.75 30.48 -3.33
CA ASN A 4 -28.85 29.70 -3.88
C ASN A 4 -28.54 28.21 -3.69
N LYS A 5 -29.23 27.58 -2.73
CA LYS A 5 -29.06 26.16 -2.36
C LYS A 5 -29.15 25.23 -3.56
N GLU A 6 -30.00 25.52 -4.53
CA GLU A 6 -30.18 24.66 -5.71
C GLU A 6 -28.90 24.58 -6.56
N ASN A 7 -28.17 25.68 -6.67
CA ASN A 7 -26.92 25.71 -7.42
C ASN A 7 -25.80 24.93 -6.71
N LEU A 8 -25.81 24.93 -5.37
CA LEU A 8 -24.89 24.11 -4.58
C LEU A 8 -25.18 22.62 -4.80
N THR A 9 -26.44 22.21 -4.72
CA THR A 9 -26.85 20.81 -4.91
C THR A 9 -26.53 20.30 -6.31
N LYS A 10 -26.76 21.11 -7.36
CA LYS A 10 -26.39 20.74 -8.75
C LYS A 10 -24.89 20.58 -8.92
N ARG A 11 -24.09 21.47 -8.31
CA ARG A 11 -22.63 21.41 -8.36
C ARG A 11 -22.09 20.21 -7.59
N GLU A 12 -22.64 19.93 -6.42
CA GLU A 12 -22.28 18.78 -5.60
C GLU A 12 -22.61 17.46 -6.33
N ALA A 13 -23.82 17.33 -6.89
CA ALA A 13 -24.20 16.17 -7.70
C ALA A 13 -23.30 15.98 -8.93
N TYR A 14 -22.90 17.08 -9.57
CA TYR A 14 -21.95 17.05 -10.68
C TYR A 14 -20.61 16.45 -10.25
N TRP A 15 -20.04 16.92 -9.12
CA TRP A 15 -18.77 16.40 -8.63
C TRP A 15 -18.86 14.97 -8.10
N ILE A 16 -19.96 14.58 -7.45
CA ILE A 16 -20.19 13.20 -7.02
C ILE A 16 -20.20 12.26 -8.22
N LYS A 17 -20.90 12.64 -9.30
CA LYS A 17 -20.93 11.88 -10.55
C LYS A 17 -19.58 11.88 -11.27
N LYS A 18 -18.91 13.04 -11.33
CA LYS A 18 -17.64 13.20 -12.06
C LYS A 18 -16.50 12.42 -11.40
N LEU A 19 -16.47 12.41 -10.07
CA LEU A 19 -15.46 11.72 -9.28
C LEU A 19 -15.84 10.26 -8.99
N GLY A 20 -17.10 9.86 -9.20
CA GLY A 20 -17.54 8.49 -8.89
C GLY A 20 -17.58 8.22 -7.39
N THR A 21 -18.04 9.18 -6.58
CA THR A 21 -18.09 9.08 -5.11
C THR A 21 -19.48 8.71 -4.57
N ILE A 22 -20.35 8.16 -5.42
CA ILE A 22 -21.73 7.86 -5.03
C ILE A 22 -21.78 6.68 -4.05
N SER A 23 -22.40 6.87 -2.89
CA SER A 23 -22.64 5.80 -1.92
C SER A 23 -23.57 4.73 -2.52
N PRO A 24 -23.35 3.42 -2.28
CA PRO A 24 -22.39 2.84 -1.33
C PRO A 24 -20.98 2.58 -1.91
N PHE A 25 -20.73 2.93 -3.17
CA PHE A 25 -19.62 2.41 -3.96
C PHE A 25 -18.78 3.55 -4.56
N GLY A 26 -18.42 4.53 -3.71
CA GLY A 26 -17.59 5.67 -4.08
C GLY A 26 -16.11 5.30 -4.31
N LEU A 27 -15.27 6.29 -4.67
CA LEU A 27 -13.81 6.24 -4.94
C LEU A 27 -12.90 5.41 -4.01
N ASN A 28 -13.44 4.83 -2.94
CA ASN A 28 -12.76 3.90 -2.05
C ASN A 28 -13.09 2.42 -2.32
N LEU A 29 -13.72 2.08 -3.44
CA LEU A 29 -13.78 0.70 -3.91
C LEU A 29 -12.41 0.25 -4.43
N HIS A 30 -11.48 0.04 -3.50
CA HIS A 30 -10.44 -0.96 -3.71
C HIS A 30 -11.10 -2.33 -3.52
N GLU A 31 -11.79 -2.79 -4.55
CA GLU A 31 -12.28 -4.17 -4.66
C GLU A 31 -11.17 -5.13 -5.11
N GLU A 32 -9.91 -4.70 -5.06
CA GLU A 32 -8.82 -5.67 -5.01
C GLU A 32 -8.64 -6.04 -3.54
N VAL A 33 -9.37 -7.06 -3.10
CA VAL A 33 -8.97 -7.86 -1.94
C VAL A 33 -7.69 -8.56 -2.35
N ILE A 34 -6.61 -7.80 -2.34
CA ILE A 34 -5.31 -8.32 -2.63
C ILE A 34 -4.95 -9.16 -1.40
N ASP A 35 -5.11 -10.48 -1.52
CA ASP A 35 -4.76 -11.48 -0.51
C ASP A 35 -3.23 -11.54 -0.35
N LEU A 36 -2.67 -10.45 0.17
CA LEU A 36 -1.24 -10.25 0.38
C LEU A 36 -0.96 -10.01 1.84
N ILE A 37 0.05 -10.71 2.34
CA ILE A 37 0.62 -10.47 3.66
C ILE A 37 1.96 -9.76 3.45
N PRO A 38 2.07 -8.45 3.74
CA PRO A 38 3.33 -7.74 3.64
C PRO A 38 4.22 -8.03 4.86
N PHE A 39 5.35 -8.67 4.63
CA PHE A 39 6.44 -8.79 5.59
C PHE A 39 7.42 -7.61 5.43
N VAL A 40 7.20 -6.55 6.21
CA VAL A 40 7.98 -5.31 6.14
C VAL A 40 9.24 -5.41 7.01
N ILE A 41 10.43 -5.29 6.38
CA ILE A 41 11.72 -5.32 7.07
C ILE A 41 12.59 -4.13 6.73
N THR A 42 13.47 -3.75 7.66
CA THR A 42 14.45 -2.69 7.41
C THR A 42 15.59 -3.22 6.57
N TYR A 43 15.94 -2.52 5.50
CA TYR A 43 17.06 -2.91 4.65
C TYR A 43 18.37 -2.99 5.45
N ASN A 44 18.89 -4.20 5.61
CA ASN A 44 20.22 -4.50 6.12
C ASN A 44 20.61 -5.93 5.68
N THR A 45 21.89 -6.29 5.82
CA THR A 45 22.42 -7.59 5.37
C THR A 45 21.79 -8.81 6.05
N LYS A 46 21.47 -8.71 7.35
CA LYS A 46 20.83 -9.79 8.12
C LYS A 46 19.34 -9.92 7.79
N ALA A 47 18.68 -8.82 7.44
CA ALA A 47 17.27 -8.78 7.13
C ALA A 47 16.94 -9.56 5.84
N THR A 48 17.85 -9.57 4.86
CA THR A 48 17.71 -10.40 3.66
C THR A 48 17.68 -11.89 3.99
N LEU A 49 18.53 -12.35 4.91
CA LEU A 49 18.54 -13.74 5.39
C LEU A 49 17.24 -14.06 6.15
N ALA A 50 16.79 -13.17 7.03
CA ALA A 50 15.53 -13.33 7.75
C ALA A 50 14.32 -13.43 6.80
N ALA A 51 14.27 -12.56 5.78
CA ALA A 51 13.22 -12.61 4.75
C ALA A 51 13.21 -13.94 3.99
N LYS A 52 14.39 -14.49 3.68
CA LYS A 52 14.50 -15.80 3.04
C LYS A 52 13.93 -16.92 3.93
N LEU A 53 14.36 -16.99 5.18
CA LEU A 53 13.89 -18.00 6.14
C LEU A 53 12.38 -17.93 6.37
N ILE A 54 11.83 -16.72 6.48
CA ILE A 54 10.40 -16.52 6.69
C ILE A 54 9.61 -16.92 5.44
N ARG A 55 10.09 -16.61 4.22
CA ARG A 55 9.46 -17.09 2.99
C ARG A 55 9.44 -18.62 2.92
N GLU A 56 10.56 -19.26 3.21
CA GLU A 56 10.66 -20.73 3.23
C GLU A 56 9.78 -21.37 4.31
N GLY A 57 9.67 -20.73 5.48
CA GLY A 57 8.74 -21.16 6.53
C GLY A 57 7.28 -21.01 6.11
N PHE A 58 6.93 -19.88 5.49
CA PHE A 58 5.58 -19.61 5.03
C PHE A 58 5.13 -20.60 3.95
N VAL A 59 5.98 -20.91 2.97
CA VAL A 59 5.69 -21.92 1.94
C VAL A 59 5.44 -23.30 2.56
N ARG A 60 6.18 -23.67 3.61
CA ARG A 60 5.97 -24.94 4.34
C ARG A 60 4.62 -24.95 5.04
N ILE A 61 4.30 -23.92 5.82
CA ILE A 61 3.03 -23.82 6.54
C ILE A 61 1.85 -23.76 5.57
N GLN A 62 2.00 -23.07 4.44
CA GLN A 62 0.98 -23.01 3.39
C GLN A 62 0.72 -24.37 2.73
N LYS A 63 1.76 -25.22 2.62
CA LYS A 63 1.60 -26.61 2.18
C LYS A 63 0.82 -27.44 3.21
N ASP A 64 1.09 -27.24 4.50
CA ASP A 64 0.44 -28.00 5.57
C ASP A 64 -1.01 -27.53 5.82
N PHE A 65 -1.28 -26.23 5.61
CA PHE A 65 -2.57 -25.59 5.92
C PHE A 65 -3.03 -24.64 4.79
N PRO A 66 -3.31 -25.14 3.58
CA PRO A 66 -3.61 -24.31 2.41
C PRO A 66 -4.88 -23.49 2.53
N HIS A 67 -5.86 -23.97 3.31
CA HIS A 67 -7.13 -23.27 3.55
C HIS A 67 -7.00 -22.10 4.54
N ILE A 68 -5.99 -22.12 5.41
CA ILE A 68 -5.76 -21.08 6.41
C ILE A 68 -4.82 -20.00 5.85
N TYR A 69 -3.79 -20.42 5.12
CA TYR A 69 -2.78 -19.54 4.53
C TYR A 69 -2.91 -19.52 3.01
N ASN A 70 -4.03 -19.02 2.50
CA ASN A 70 -4.28 -18.88 1.07
C ASN A 70 -3.66 -17.60 0.48
N GLN A 71 -3.17 -16.69 1.32
CA GLN A 71 -2.58 -15.42 0.89
C GLN A 71 -1.15 -15.59 0.40
N THR A 72 -0.67 -14.63 -0.39
CA THR A 72 0.72 -14.58 -0.83
C THR A 72 1.55 -13.66 0.08
N LEU A 73 2.66 -14.19 0.60
CA LEU A 73 3.60 -13.41 1.40
C LEU A 73 4.53 -12.58 0.50
N ILE A 74 4.54 -11.26 0.66
CA ILE A 74 5.49 -10.37 -0.01
C ILE A 74 6.45 -9.76 1.00
N THR A 75 7.74 -9.75 0.68
CA THR A 75 8.73 -9.02 1.48
C THR A 75 8.83 -7.58 0.99
N ALA A 76 8.53 -6.64 1.87
CA ALA A 76 8.71 -5.22 1.61
C ALA A 76 9.91 -4.70 2.40
N TYR A 77 10.74 -3.88 1.76
CA TYR A 77 11.91 -3.28 2.41
C TYR A 77 11.66 -1.80 2.71
N ARG A 78 11.84 -1.41 3.97
CA ARG A 78 11.88 -0.01 4.38
C ARG A 78 13.33 0.48 4.47
N LYS A 79 13.55 1.75 4.12
CA LYS A 79 14.86 2.43 4.23
C LYS A 79 15.33 2.40 5.70
N ASN A 80 16.59 2.08 5.91
CA ASN A 80 17.22 2.20 7.22
C ASN A 80 17.44 3.69 7.55
N LYS A 81 16.96 4.15 8.71
CA LYS A 81 17.13 5.55 9.15
C LYS A 81 18.61 5.95 9.24
N ASN A 82 19.49 5.00 9.54
CA ASN A 82 20.94 5.22 9.67
C ASN A 82 21.66 5.37 8.32
N LEU A 83 21.02 5.01 7.19
CA LEU A 83 21.62 5.18 5.86
C LEU A 83 21.66 6.65 5.41
N GLY A 84 21.01 7.56 6.15
CA GLY A 84 20.97 9.00 5.84
C GLY A 84 20.61 9.29 4.38
N ASP A 85 20.90 10.51 3.92
CA ASP A 85 20.93 10.84 2.49
C ASP A 85 22.33 10.62 1.91
N ILE A 86 23.02 9.56 2.35
CA ILE A 86 24.35 9.19 1.83
C ILE A 86 24.27 8.95 0.30
N LEU A 87 23.12 8.50 -0.19
CA LEU A 87 22.85 8.29 -1.62
C LEU A 87 22.50 9.57 -2.40
N ILE A 88 22.28 10.71 -1.75
CA ILE A 88 21.94 11.99 -2.39
C ILE A 88 22.93 13.06 -1.95
N ARG A 89 24.18 12.95 -2.41
CA ARG A 89 25.08 14.11 -2.48
C ARG A 89 25.58 14.23 -3.91
N ASN A 90 24.85 14.98 -4.72
CA ASN A 90 25.39 15.44 -5.99
C ASN A 90 26.26 16.67 -5.72
N LYS A 91 27.57 16.55 -5.91
CA LYS A 91 28.50 17.68 -5.81
C LYS A 91 28.40 18.49 -7.10
N ILE A 92 27.27 19.18 -7.31
CA ILE A 92 27.16 20.13 -8.40
C ILE A 92 28.06 21.30 -8.03
N ARG A 93 29.26 21.33 -8.62
CA ARG A 93 30.12 22.52 -8.63
C ARG A 93 29.52 23.50 -9.64
N ARG A 94 29.15 24.68 -9.17
CA ARG A 94 29.20 25.92 -9.95
C ARG A 94 29.81 26.99 -9.05
#